data_AF-A0A2V1GZE9-F1
#
_entry.id   AF-A0A2V1GZE9-F1
#
_cell.length_a   1.000
_cell.length_b   1.000
_cell.length_c   1.000
_cell.angle_alpha   90.00
_cell.angle_beta   90.00
_cell.angle_gamma   90.00
#
_symmetry.space_group_name_H-M   'P 1'
#
loop_
_entity.id
_entity.type
_entity.pdbx_description
1 polymer ?
#
loop_
_entity_poly.entity_id
_entity_poly.type
_entity_poly.pdbx_seq_one_letter_code
_entity_poly.pdbx_strand_id
1 'polypeptide(L)' 'MSKESDLVCYCFNYTRKQIEDDYINNKRSTILETIVLKMKSIGCNCAEKNPSSH' A
#
# COMPACT_ATOMS: atom_id res chain seq x y z
N MET A 1 4.18 19.50 -9.27
CA MET A 1 3.81 19.01 -7.92
C MET A 1 3.58 17.52 -7.99
N SER A 2 4.34 16.77 -7.21
CA SER A 2 4.35 15.31 -7.11
C SER A 2 2.98 14.80 -6.66
N LYS A 3 2.38 13.89 -7.44
CA LYS A 3 1.09 13.26 -7.16
C LYS A 3 1.14 12.49 -5.84
N GLU A 4 0.61 13.09 -4.79
CA GLU A 4 0.20 12.39 -3.56
C GLU A 4 -1.04 11.48 -3.84
N SER A 5 -1.72 11.70 -4.97
CA SER A 5 -2.98 11.07 -5.37
C SER A 5 -2.90 9.60 -5.79
N ASP A 6 -1.71 9.01 -5.88
CA ASP A 6 -1.53 7.62 -6.32
C ASP A 6 -1.17 6.67 -5.16
N LEU A 7 -1.16 7.17 -3.91
CA LEU A 7 -1.02 6.33 -2.72
C LEU A 7 -2.26 5.43 -2.55
N VAL A 8 -2.01 4.12 -2.46
CA VAL A 8 -3.02 3.09 -2.24
C VAL A 8 -2.98 2.60 -0.80
N CYS A 9 -1.77 2.41 -0.25
CA CYS A 9 -1.59 2.09 1.16
C CYS A 9 -0.95 3.26 1.89
N TYR A 10 -1.77 4.03 2.63
CA TYR A 10 -1.33 5.18 3.42
C TYR A 10 -0.58 4.79 4.70
N CYS A 11 -0.79 3.57 5.21
CA CYS A 11 -0.04 3.04 6.36
C CYS A 11 1.44 2.78 6.06
N PHE A 12 1.74 2.31 4.84
CA PHE A 12 3.08 1.83 4.45
C PHE A 12 3.62 2.51 3.18
N ASN A 13 2.97 3.58 2.73
CA ASN A 13 3.33 4.43 1.60
C ASN A 13 3.52 3.70 0.27
N TYR A 14 2.69 2.69 -0.02
CA TYR A 14 2.70 2.04 -1.34
C TYR A 14 1.78 2.77 -2.32
N THR A 15 2.34 3.12 -3.47
CA THR A 15 1.60 3.70 -4.59
C THR A 15 1.04 2.63 -5.53
N ARG A 16 0.02 2.99 -6.31
CA ARG A 16 -0.54 2.13 -7.37
C ARG A 16 0.55 1.63 -8.31
N LYS A 17 1.40 2.54 -8.79
CA LYS A 17 2.50 2.19 -9.71
C LYS A 17 3.45 1.16 -9.11
N GLN A 18 3.82 1.30 -7.84
CA GLN A 18 4.69 0.31 -7.18
C GLN A 18 4.03 -1.06 -7.10
N ILE A 19 2.72 -1.12 -6.84
CA ILE A 19 1.97 -2.39 -6.79
C ILE A 19 1.88 -3.03 -8.19
N GLU A 20 1.65 -2.23 -9.22
CA GLU A 20 1.60 -2.67 -10.62
C GLU A 20 2.97 -3.18 -11.09
N ASP A 21 4.03 -2.39 -10.88
CA ASP A 21 5.40 -2.76 -11.22
C ASP A 21 5.83 -4.03 -10.48
N ASP A 22 5.51 -4.17 -9.19
CA ASP A 22 5.78 -5.37 -8.40
C ASP A 22 5.10 -6.61 -9.00
N TYR A 23 3.82 -6.51 -9.36
CA TYR A 23 3.10 -7.62 -9.97
C TYR A 23 3.69 -8.01 -11.33
N ILE A 24 4.01 -7.04 -12.18
CA ILE A 24 4.57 -7.29 -13.52
C ILE A 24 5.92 -8.04 -13.42
N ASN A 25 6.77 -7.61 -12.49
CA ASN A 25 8.12 -8.16 -12.29
C ASN A 25 8.09 -9.53 -11.59
N ASN A 26 7.28 -9.69 -10.56
CA ASN A 26 7.28 -10.90 -9.72
C ASN A 26 6.23 -11.93 -10.13
N LYS A 27 5.36 -11.60 -11.09
CA LYS A 27 4.17 -12.38 -11.49
C LYS A 27 3.16 -12.61 -10.36
N ARG A 28 3.35 -11.94 -9.21
CA ARG A 28 2.50 -11.91 -8.03
C ARG A 28 2.79 -10.64 -7.24
N SER A 29 1.85 -10.19 -6.41
CA SER A 29 2.04 -8.96 -5.61
C SER A 29 2.75 -9.24 -4.28
N THR A 30 4.08 -9.20 -4.28
CA THR A 30 4.89 -9.32 -3.06
C THR A 30 4.66 -8.16 -2.08
N ILE A 31 4.27 -6.99 -2.60
CA ILE A 31 3.86 -5.84 -1.80
C ILE A 31 2.60 -6.15 -1.00
N LEU A 32 1.61 -6.84 -1.59
CA LEU A 32 0.40 -7.24 -0.87
C LEU A 32 0.74 -8.19 0.28
N GLU A 33 1.60 -9.18 0.02
CA GLU A 33 2.07 -10.11 1.05
C GLU A 33 2.79 -9.37 2.19
N THR A 34 3.63 -8.39 1.83
CA THR A 34 4.35 -7.54 2.78
C THR A 34 3.38 -6.71 3.63
N ILE A 35 2.34 -6.12 3.03
CA ILE A 35 1.31 -5.36 3.75
C ILE A 35 0.60 -6.26 4.75
N VAL A 36 0.18 -7.46 4.34
CA VAL A 36 -0.51 -8.42 5.23
C VAL A 36 0.37 -8.81 6.42
N LEU A 37 1.67 -9.04 6.20
CA LEU A 37 2.61 -9.36 7.27
C LEU A 37 2.82 -8.17 8.23
N LYS A 38 3.01 -6.96 7.70
CA LYS A 38 3.15 -5.74 8.52
C LYS A 38 1.89 -5.43 9.32
N MET A 39 0.72 -5.62 8.73
CA MET A 39 -0.56 -5.48 9.45
C MET A 39 -0.66 -6.44 10.64
N LYS A 40 -0.20 -7.69 10.49
CA LYS A 40 -0.22 -8.68 11.57
C LYS A 40 0.82 -8.39 12.65
N SER A 41 1.98 -7.82 12.29
CA SER A 41 3.09 -7.61 13.23
C SER A 41 3.05 -6.25 13.94
N ILE A 42 2.81 -5.16 13.19
CA ILE A 42 2.90 -3.78 13.66
C ILE A 42 1.50 -3.14 13.76
N GLY A 43 0.49 -3.73 13.10
CA GLY A 43 -0.82 -3.14 12.95
C GLY A 43 -0.88 -2.15 11.78
N CYS A 44 -2.05 -1.55 11.57
CA CYS A 44 -2.23 -0.45 10.62
C CYS A 44 -3.40 0.42 11.04
N ASN A 45 -3.20 1.74 11.01
CA ASN A 45 -4.22 2.74 11.31
C ASN A 45 -4.94 3.18 10.03
N CYS A 46 -5.43 2.23 9.21
CA CYS A 46 -6.15 2.53 7.98
C CYS A 46 -7.34 3.46 8.23
N ALA A 47 -8.06 3.29 9.35
CA ALA A 47 -9.22 4.10 9.70
C ALA A 47 -8.90 5.61 9.87
N GLU A 48 -7.68 5.95 10.28
CA GLU A 48 -7.27 7.35 10.50
C GLU A 48 -6.42 7.91 9.34
N LYS A 49 -5.61 7.06 8.70
CA LYS A 49 -4.67 7.49 7.65
C LYS A 49 -5.23 7.42 6.24
N ASN A 50 -6.28 6.64 5.99
CA ASN A 50 -6.87 6.55 4.67
C ASN A 50 -7.94 7.64 4.50
N PRO A 51 -7.76 8.63 3.61
CA PRO A 51 -8.74 9.71 3.42
C PRO A 51 -10.12 9.22 2.93
N SER A 52 -10.24 7.97 2.46
CA SER A 52 -11.52 7.35 2.08
C SER A 52 -12.27 6.68 3.25
N SER A 53 -11.83 6.80 4.50
CA SER A 53 -12.55 6.27 5.66
C SER A 53 -13.72 7.14 6.15
N HIS A 54 -13.89 8.35 5.58
CA HIS A 54 -14.91 9.34 5.94
C HIS A 54 -15.92 9.55 4.81
#